data_AF-A0A3D4UHW0-F1
#
_entry.id   AF-A0A3D4UHW0-F1
#
_cell.length_a   1.000
_cell.length_b   1.000
_cell.length_c   1.000
_cell.angle_alpha   90.00
_cell.angle_beta   90.00
_cell.angle_gamma   90.00
#
_symmetry.space_group_name_H-M   'P 1'
#
loop_
_entity.id
_entity.type
_entity.pdbx_description
1 polymer ?
#
loop_
_entity_poly.entity_id
_entity_poly.type
_entity_poly.pdbx_seq_one_letter_code
_entity_poly.pdbx_strand_id
1 'polypeptide(L)'
;MSPARILLILLLLSPLVGGCTYERVVSQSGLLTGLDGAQSKIPPKRQARALPDFLRTPKEGIRVEDEDGTITLYSKSVRQLMAHISTTIANNESELFLEQLLCQRTKDEFYDRGLDPALAFEELVRRERDIGRLFYFLPMGEYTPGVYLKTIGRNTFRLKLPRVGNESLYWLGLDVVFEDNNYKLRWFLPNS
;
A
#
# COMPACT_ATOMS: atom_id res chain seq x y z
N MET A 1 85.23 15.95 -12.99
CA MET A 1 84.62 16.53 -14.21
C MET A 1 83.43 15.68 -14.58
N SER A 2 82.22 16.12 -14.85
CA SER A 2 81.48 17.38 -14.73
C SER A 2 80.03 16.90 -14.88
N PRO A 3 79.07 17.47 -14.13
CA PRO A 3 77.67 17.11 -14.23
C PRO A 3 77.01 17.77 -15.44
N ALA A 4 75.70 17.51 -15.56
CA ALA A 4 74.70 18.23 -16.34
C ALA A 4 74.40 17.67 -17.74
N ARG A 5 73.26 16.97 -17.83
CA ARG A 5 72.29 17.21 -18.89
C ARG A 5 70.88 17.23 -18.31
N ILE A 6 70.32 18.42 -18.39
CA ILE A 6 68.94 18.83 -18.14
C ILE A 6 68.03 18.20 -19.22
N LEU A 7 66.88 17.63 -18.85
CA LEU A 7 65.66 17.82 -19.65
C LEU A 7 64.37 17.53 -18.86
N LEU A 8 63.59 18.59 -18.74
CA LEU A 8 62.15 18.72 -18.53
C LEU A 8 61.31 17.54 -19.06
N ILE A 9 60.36 16.99 -18.29
CA ILE A 9 59.02 16.53 -18.73
C ILE A 9 58.07 16.60 -17.51
N LEU A 10 57.12 17.53 -17.60
CA LEU A 10 55.87 17.54 -16.86
C LEU A 10 54.88 16.63 -17.60
N LEU A 11 54.33 15.57 -16.98
CA LEU A 11 53.09 14.96 -17.46
C LEU A 11 52.41 14.09 -16.37
N LEU A 12 51.35 14.68 -15.80
CA LEU A 12 50.03 14.09 -15.55
C LEU A 12 49.96 12.57 -15.27
N LEU A 13 49.65 12.20 -14.02
CA LEU A 13 48.97 10.94 -13.74
C LEU A 13 47.78 11.19 -12.80
N SER A 14 46.62 11.43 -13.40
CA SER A 14 45.31 11.60 -12.79
C SER A 14 44.82 10.30 -12.12
N PRO A 15 44.00 10.38 -11.06
CA PRO A 15 43.46 9.19 -10.38
C PRO A 15 42.44 8.46 -11.26
N LEU A 16 42.59 7.14 -11.34
CA LEU A 16 41.61 6.21 -11.91
C LEU A 16 40.31 6.27 -11.10
N VAL A 17 39.36 7.10 -11.55
CA VAL A 17 37.97 7.01 -11.11
C VAL A 17 37.35 5.79 -11.79
N GLY A 18 37.32 4.67 -11.07
CA GLY A 18 36.56 3.48 -11.46
C GLY A 18 35.08 3.81 -11.51
N GLY A 19 34.55 4.01 -12.72
CA GLY A 19 33.12 4.14 -12.95
C GLY A 19 32.42 2.81 -12.67
N CYS A 20 31.81 2.68 -11.49
CA CYS A 20 30.79 1.66 -11.25
C CYS A 20 29.59 1.99 -12.15
N THR A 21 29.52 1.37 -13.32
CA THR A 21 28.34 1.39 -14.19
C THR A 21 27.24 0.58 -13.53
N TYR A 22 26.21 1.26 -13.05
CA TYR A 22 24.95 0.63 -12.61
C TYR A 22 24.16 0.20 -13.85
N GLU A 23 24.27 -1.07 -14.21
CA GLU A 23 23.42 -1.67 -15.23
C GLU A 23 22.02 -1.92 -14.64
N ARG A 24 21.07 -1.02 -14.93
CA ARG A 24 19.66 -1.21 -14.57
C ARG A 24 19.06 -2.22 -15.53
N VAL A 25 19.03 -3.49 -15.13
CA VAL A 25 18.32 -4.54 -15.89
C VAL A 25 16.81 -4.30 -15.77
N VAL A 26 16.24 -3.62 -16.76
CA VAL A 26 14.78 -3.46 -16.90
C VAL A 26 14.25 -4.73 -17.58
N SER A 27 13.46 -5.52 -16.85
CA SER A 27 12.75 -6.67 -17.41
C SER A 27 11.74 -6.20 -18.46
N GLN A 28 12.10 -6.29 -19.74
CA GLN A 28 11.19 -6.10 -20.86
C GLN A 28 10.70 -7.47 -21.34
N SER A 29 9.42 -7.76 -21.18
CA SER A 29 8.75 -8.81 -21.93
C SER A 29 8.46 -8.27 -23.33
N GLY A 30 9.21 -8.72 -24.33
CA GLY A 30 9.00 -8.34 -25.73
C GLY A 30 7.65 -8.84 -26.23
N LEU A 31 7.04 -8.10 -27.16
CA LEU A 31 5.71 -8.33 -27.73
C LEU A 31 5.49 -9.75 -28.28
N LEU A 32 6.58 -10.47 -28.63
CA LEU A 32 6.56 -11.79 -29.27
C LEU A 32 6.97 -12.93 -28.32
N THR A 33 7.10 -12.65 -27.02
CA THR A 33 7.47 -13.67 -26.02
C THR A 33 6.29 -14.63 -25.80
N GLY A 34 6.34 -15.82 -26.40
CA GLY A 34 5.30 -16.86 -26.23
C GLY A 34 4.74 -17.47 -27.52
N LEU A 35 5.23 -17.08 -28.70
CA LEU A 35 4.89 -17.75 -29.97
C LEU A 35 5.74 -19.01 -30.16
N ASP A 36 5.14 -20.04 -30.76
CA ASP A 36 5.81 -21.31 -31.02
C ASP A 36 7.04 -21.07 -31.93
N GLY A 37 8.22 -21.47 -31.45
CA GLY A 37 9.50 -21.25 -32.14
C GLY A 37 10.22 -19.90 -31.85
N ALA A 38 9.65 -19.01 -31.04
CA ALA A 38 10.31 -17.75 -30.70
C ALA A 38 11.47 -17.96 -29.69
N GLN A 39 12.71 -17.76 -30.12
CA GLN A 39 13.88 -17.77 -29.24
C GLN A 39 14.19 -16.36 -28.73
N SER A 40 14.00 -16.14 -27.43
CA SER A 40 14.42 -14.90 -26.76
C SER A 40 15.74 -15.10 -26.03
N LYS A 41 16.68 -14.16 -26.20
CA LYS A 41 17.94 -14.10 -25.42
C LYS A 41 17.72 -13.53 -24.01
N ILE A 42 16.52 -13.06 -23.70
CA ILE A 42 16.18 -12.49 -22.39
C ILE A 42 15.70 -13.65 -21.50
N PRO A 43 16.26 -13.84 -20.30
CA PRO A 43 15.80 -14.87 -19.38
C PRO A 43 14.29 -14.72 -19.15
N PRO A 44 13.52 -15.82 -19.21
CA PRO A 44 12.07 -15.76 -19.06
C PRO A 44 11.73 -15.06 -17.74
N LYS A 45 10.73 -14.18 -17.79
CA LYS A 45 10.20 -13.49 -16.60
C LYS A 45 9.96 -14.54 -15.52
N ARG A 46 10.74 -14.47 -14.42
CA ARG A 46 10.65 -15.40 -13.29
C ARG A 46 9.17 -15.57 -12.97
N GLN A 47 8.64 -16.78 -13.13
CA GLN A 47 7.23 -17.06 -12.85
C GLN A 47 6.90 -16.49 -11.48
N ALA A 48 5.91 -15.60 -11.43
CA ALA A 48 5.50 -14.98 -10.18
C ALA A 48 5.17 -16.12 -9.21
N ARG A 49 5.86 -16.16 -8.07
CA ARG A 49 5.58 -17.16 -7.04
C ARG A 49 4.10 -17.04 -6.67
N ALA A 50 3.38 -18.15 -6.74
CA ALA A 50 1.99 -18.21 -6.34
C ALA A 50 1.86 -17.63 -4.93
N LEU A 51 0.96 -16.66 -4.76
CA LEU A 51 0.72 -16.04 -3.45
C LEU A 51 0.23 -17.13 -2.48
N PRO A 52 0.73 -17.22 -1.24
CA PRO A 52 0.18 -18.15 -0.24
C PRO A 52 -1.33 -17.99 -0.09
N ASP A 53 -2.06 -19.09 0.18
CA ASP A 53 -3.53 -19.10 0.18
C ASP A 53 -4.13 -18.13 1.22
N PHE A 54 -3.51 -18.00 2.39
CA PHE A 54 -3.95 -17.07 3.44
C PHE A 54 -3.89 -15.57 3.05
N LEU A 55 -3.17 -15.23 1.97
CA LEU A 55 -3.11 -13.88 1.41
C LEU A 55 -4.09 -13.68 0.25
N ARG A 56 -4.78 -14.72 -0.19
CA ARG A 56 -5.77 -14.64 -1.26
C ARG A 56 -7.14 -14.32 -0.71
N THR A 57 -7.94 -13.65 -1.53
CA THR A 57 -9.38 -13.57 -1.27
C THR A 57 -10.00 -14.94 -1.57
N PRO A 58 -10.88 -15.46 -0.70
CA PRO A 58 -11.66 -16.67 -0.99
C PRO A 58 -12.48 -16.54 -2.28
N LYS A 59 -12.93 -17.67 -2.83
CA LYS A 59 -13.73 -17.67 -4.06
C LYS A 59 -15.15 -17.17 -3.81
N GLU A 60 -15.62 -17.40 -2.60
CA GLU A 60 -16.95 -17.09 -2.07
C GLU A 60 -17.17 -15.57 -1.99
N GLY A 61 -16.08 -14.82 -1.74
CA GLY A 61 -16.11 -13.37 -1.76
C GLY A 61 -15.23 -12.74 -0.69
N ILE A 62 -15.48 -11.46 -0.43
CA ILE A 62 -14.75 -10.67 0.56
C ILE A 62 -15.44 -10.68 1.93
N ARG A 63 -16.70 -11.09 1.98
CA ARG A 63 -17.49 -11.32 3.19
C ARG A 63 -18.04 -12.73 3.08
N VAL A 64 -17.76 -13.56 4.06
CA VAL A 64 -18.22 -14.95 4.11
C VAL A 64 -18.97 -15.14 5.42
N GLU A 65 -20.14 -15.76 5.34
CA GLU A 65 -20.93 -16.17 6.49
C GLU A 65 -20.87 -17.69 6.55
N ASP A 66 -20.36 -18.21 7.66
CA ASP A 66 -20.22 -19.64 7.91
C ASP A 66 -21.56 -20.24 8.38
N GLU A 67 -21.66 -21.57 8.42
CA GLU A 67 -22.90 -22.28 8.81
C GLU A 67 -23.37 -21.97 10.24
N ASP A 68 -22.45 -21.54 11.11
CA ASP A 68 -22.71 -21.15 12.50
C ASP A 68 -23.13 -19.68 12.65
N GLY A 69 -23.22 -18.93 11.55
CA GLY A 69 -23.54 -17.49 11.52
C GLY A 69 -22.34 -16.58 11.77
N THR A 70 -21.12 -17.14 11.89
CA THR A 70 -19.90 -16.32 12.00
C THR A 70 -19.64 -15.61 10.68
N ILE A 71 -19.46 -14.28 10.75
CA ILE A 71 -19.13 -13.46 9.59
C ILE A 71 -17.63 -13.17 9.59
N THR A 72 -16.95 -13.51 8.49
CA THR A 72 -15.54 -13.19 8.27
C THR A 72 -15.36 -12.20 7.12
N LEU A 73 -14.66 -11.09 7.40
CA LEU A 73 -14.32 -10.03 6.44
C LEU A 73 -12.87 -10.17 5.95
N TYR A 74 -12.71 -10.49 4.67
CA TYR A 74 -11.42 -10.61 4.00
C TYR A 74 -11.03 -9.29 3.34
N SER A 75 -10.11 -8.57 3.98
CA SER A 75 -9.55 -7.29 3.51
C SER A 75 -8.15 -7.50 2.92
N LYS A 76 -8.04 -8.21 1.80
CA LYS A 76 -6.73 -8.50 1.15
C LYS A 76 -6.19 -7.34 0.30
N SER A 77 -6.99 -6.30 0.10
CA SER A 77 -6.62 -5.03 -0.55
C SER A 77 -7.26 -3.86 0.19
N VAL A 78 -6.72 -2.65 0.01
CA VAL A 78 -7.29 -1.43 0.63
C VAL A 78 -8.68 -1.15 0.04
N ARG A 79 -8.88 -1.41 -1.25
CA ARG A 79 -10.21 -1.37 -1.89
C ARG A 79 -11.24 -2.25 -1.17
N GLN A 80 -10.86 -3.46 -0.75
CA GLN A 80 -11.76 -4.36 -0.02
C GLN A 80 -12.03 -3.85 1.39
N LEU A 81 -11.02 -3.36 2.11
CA LEU A 81 -11.20 -2.71 3.40
C LEU A 81 -12.20 -1.54 3.30
N MET A 82 -12.06 -0.69 2.27
CA MET A 82 -12.99 0.43 2.04
C MET A 82 -14.43 -0.05 1.84
N ALA A 83 -14.65 -1.11 1.06
CA ALA A 83 -15.98 -1.69 0.88
C ALA A 83 -16.56 -2.15 2.22
N HIS A 84 -15.78 -2.86 3.04
CA HIS A 84 -16.20 -3.32 4.36
C HIS A 84 -16.50 -2.18 5.33
N ILE A 85 -15.71 -1.10 5.33
CA ILE A 85 -15.99 0.10 6.13
C ILE A 85 -17.35 0.67 5.75
N SER A 86 -17.62 0.85 4.46
CA SER A 86 -18.91 1.39 4.00
C SER A 86 -20.09 0.48 4.39
N THR A 87 -19.97 -0.83 4.21
CA THR A 87 -21.05 -1.78 4.52
C THR A 87 -21.31 -1.89 6.02
N THR A 88 -20.25 -1.97 6.84
CA THR A 88 -20.41 -2.06 8.30
C THR A 88 -21.05 -0.80 8.88
N ILE A 89 -20.71 0.39 8.36
CA ILE A 89 -21.37 1.64 8.74
C ILE A 89 -22.84 1.63 8.32
N ALA A 90 -23.14 1.29 7.06
CA ALA A 90 -24.51 1.27 6.54
C ALA A 90 -25.41 0.28 7.31
N ASN A 91 -24.85 -0.83 7.78
CA ASN A 91 -25.56 -1.87 8.53
C ASN A 91 -25.48 -1.70 10.05
N ASN A 92 -24.81 -0.65 10.55
CA ASN A 92 -24.56 -0.42 11.97
C ASN A 92 -23.88 -1.61 12.70
N GLU A 93 -22.96 -2.29 12.03
CA GLU A 93 -22.23 -3.48 12.51
C GLU A 93 -21.00 -3.10 13.33
N SER A 94 -21.20 -2.40 14.46
CA SER A 94 -20.11 -1.86 15.30
C SER A 94 -19.14 -2.94 15.79
N GLU A 95 -19.65 -4.04 16.34
CA GLU A 95 -18.84 -5.13 16.90
C GLU A 95 -17.92 -5.75 15.83
N LEU A 96 -18.50 -6.11 14.68
CA LEU A 96 -17.75 -6.66 13.54
C LEU A 96 -16.68 -5.69 13.03
N PHE A 97 -16.98 -4.38 13.01
CA PHE A 97 -16.01 -3.35 12.65
C PHE A 97 -14.84 -3.29 13.63
N LEU A 98 -15.11 -3.25 14.94
CA LEU A 98 -14.08 -3.14 15.98
C LEU A 98 -13.19 -4.39 16.04
N GLU A 99 -13.78 -5.56 15.80
CA GLU A 99 -13.07 -6.83 15.79
C GLU A 99 -12.18 -6.96 14.55
N GLN A 100 -12.74 -6.77 13.35
CA GLN A 100 -12.10 -7.20 12.11
C GLN A 100 -11.53 -6.06 11.27
N LEU A 101 -12.02 -4.82 11.43
CA LEU A 101 -11.64 -3.69 10.58
C LEU A 101 -10.80 -2.64 11.29
N LEU A 102 -10.96 -2.43 12.60
CA LEU A 102 -10.15 -1.47 13.36
C LEU A 102 -8.84 -2.12 13.85
N CYS A 103 -7.70 -1.51 13.51
CA CYS A 103 -6.42 -2.07 13.91
C CYS A 103 -6.21 -2.03 15.42
N GLN A 104 -5.43 -2.98 15.95
CA GLN A 104 -5.18 -3.08 17.39
C GLN A 104 -4.57 -1.80 17.96
N ARG A 105 -3.62 -1.19 17.25
CA ARG A 105 -2.96 0.05 17.68
C ARG A 105 -3.95 1.20 17.93
N THR A 106 -4.99 1.33 17.09
CA THR A 106 -5.99 2.37 17.32
C THR A 106 -6.80 2.05 18.58
N LYS A 107 -7.20 0.79 18.78
CA LYS A 107 -7.89 0.37 20.01
C LYS A 107 -7.07 0.64 21.26
N ASP A 108 -5.78 0.30 21.23
CA ASP A 108 -4.84 0.57 22.33
C ASP A 108 -4.78 2.07 22.66
N GLU A 109 -4.71 2.95 21.66
CA GLU A 109 -4.71 4.40 21.86
C GLU A 109 -6.01 4.94 22.49
N PHE A 110 -7.16 4.28 22.27
CA PHE A 110 -8.40 4.60 22.98
C PHE A 110 -8.32 4.14 24.44
N TYR A 111 -7.89 2.90 24.67
CA TYR A 111 -7.75 2.36 26.03
C TYR A 111 -6.74 3.13 26.88
N ASP A 112 -5.60 3.52 26.32
CA ASP A 112 -4.57 4.34 26.98
C ASP A 112 -5.11 5.70 27.43
N ARG A 113 -6.16 6.19 26.78
CA ARG A 113 -6.85 7.44 27.10
C ARG A 113 -8.06 7.24 28.03
N GLY A 114 -8.33 6.01 28.45
CA GLY A 114 -9.52 5.66 29.22
C GLY A 114 -10.82 5.78 28.43
N LEU A 115 -10.77 5.63 27.11
CA LEU A 115 -11.90 5.74 26.20
C LEU A 115 -12.29 4.37 25.63
N ASP A 116 -13.57 4.22 25.29
CA ASP A 116 -14.08 3.05 24.57
C ASP A 116 -13.74 3.18 23.07
N PRO A 117 -13.08 2.17 22.44
CA PRO A 117 -12.89 2.13 20.99
C PRO A 117 -14.19 2.21 20.17
N ALA A 118 -15.36 1.88 20.73
CA ALA A 118 -16.65 2.05 20.06
C ALA A 118 -16.90 3.50 19.62
N LEU A 119 -16.32 4.48 20.32
CA LEU A 119 -16.34 5.89 19.93
C LEU A 119 -15.69 6.13 18.55
N ALA A 120 -14.76 5.28 18.13
CA ALA A 120 -14.19 5.33 16.79
C ALA A 120 -15.27 5.02 15.74
N PHE A 121 -16.07 3.97 15.95
CA PHE A 121 -17.15 3.61 15.04
C PHE A 121 -18.25 4.67 15.02
N GLU A 122 -18.64 5.20 16.18
CA GLU A 122 -19.60 6.31 16.29
C GLU A 122 -19.15 7.54 15.49
N GLU A 123 -17.86 7.88 15.54
CA GLU A 123 -17.31 8.98 14.75
C GLU A 123 -17.42 8.71 13.25
N LEU A 124 -17.20 7.48 12.80
CA LEU A 124 -17.33 7.12 11.39
C LEU A 124 -18.79 7.16 10.92
N VAL A 125 -19.73 6.69 11.73
CA VAL A 125 -21.17 6.80 11.46
C VAL A 125 -21.58 8.26 11.35
N ARG A 126 -21.16 9.11 12.30
CA ARG A 126 -21.41 10.56 12.28
C ARG A 126 -20.87 11.23 11.01
N ARG A 127 -19.82 10.66 10.43
CA ARG A 127 -19.09 11.19 9.27
C ARG A 127 -19.31 10.37 7.99
N GLU A 128 -20.32 9.53 7.94
CA GLU A 128 -20.57 8.62 6.81
C GLU A 128 -20.53 9.34 5.45
N ARG A 129 -21.15 10.53 5.36
CA ARG A 129 -21.12 11.35 4.13
C ARG A 129 -19.71 11.77 3.72
N ASP A 130 -18.86 12.12 4.67
CA ASP A 130 -17.47 12.51 4.42
C ASP A 130 -16.64 11.31 3.96
N ILE A 131 -16.89 10.11 4.51
CA ILE A 131 -16.31 8.84 4.04
C ILE A 131 -16.74 8.56 2.59
N GLY A 132 -18.04 8.64 2.32
CA GLY A 132 -18.59 8.43 0.98
C GLY A 132 -17.97 9.36 -0.05
N ARG A 133 -17.78 10.64 0.30
CA ARG A 133 -17.08 11.60 -0.57
C ARG A 133 -15.62 11.24 -0.80
N LEU A 134 -14.87 10.85 0.23
CA LEU A 134 -13.49 10.39 0.04
C LEU A 134 -13.43 9.15 -0.88
N PHE A 135 -14.30 8.17 -0.65
CA PHE A 135 -14.31 6.92 -1.41
C PHE A 135 -14.76 7.12 -2.86
N TYR A 136 -15.61 8.12 -3.14
CA TYR A 136 -15.92 8.53 -4.50
C TYR A 136 -14.68 8.93 -5.31
N PHE A 137 -13.69 9.57 -4.67
CA PHE A 137 -12.40 9.92 -5.30
C PHE A 137 -11.35 8.79 -5.23
N LEU A 138 -11.63 7.72 -4.50
CA LEU A 138 -10.77 6.54 -4.35
C LEU A 138 -11.51 5.23 -4.73
N PRO A 139 -12.25 5.17 -5.86
CA PRO A 139 -13.18 4.07 -6.11
C PRO A 139 -12.50 2.70 -6.24
N MET A 140 -11.20 2.69 -6.57
CA MET A 140 -10.41 1.47 -6.73
C MET A 140 -9.36 1.29 -5.62
N GLY A 141 -9.49 2.03 -4.52
CA GLY A 141 -8.54 1.99 -3.41
C GLY A 141 -7.11 2.31 -3.88
N GLU A 142 -6.18 1.41 -3.58
CA GLU A 142 -4.77 1.49 -3.98
C GLU A 142 -4.54 1.41 -5.50
N TYR A 143 -5.53 0.96 -6.27
CA TYR A 143 -5.47 0.89 -7.73
C TYR A 143 -6.04 2.15 -8.40
N THR A 144 -6.47 3.15 -7.63
CA THR A 144 -6.97 4.42 -8.18
C THR A 144 -5.83 5.17 -8.87
N PRO A 145 -5.96 5.56 -10.16
CA PRO A 145 -4.92 6.28 -10.87
C PRO A 145 -4.49 7.56 -10.16
N GLY A 146 -3.17 7.81 -10.11
CA GLY A 146 -2.60 8.99 -9.46
C GLY A 146 -2.50 8.89 -7.94
N VAL A 147 -2.93 7.77 -7.35
CA VAL A 147 -2.82 7.49 -5.92
C VAL A 147 -1.81 6.38 -5.70
N TYR A 148 -1.00 6.50 -4.66
CA TYR A 148 0.03 5.53 -4.33
C TYR A 148 -0.08 5.11 -2.88
N LEU A 149 0.03 3.81 -2.64
CA LEU A 149 0.14 3.24 -1.31
C LEU A 149 1.58 3.40 -0.81
N LYS A 150 1.80 4.35 0.10
CA LYS A 150 3.14 4.67 0.63
C LYS A 150 3.36 3.96 1.97
N THR A 151 4.50 3.31 2.16
CA THR A 151 4.89 2.78 3.48
C THR A 151 5.25 3.94 4.42
N ILE A 152 4.64 3.99 5.60
CA ILE A 152 4.87 5.02 6.63
C ILE A 152 5.29 4.44 7.99
N GLY A 153 5.35 3.12 8.11
CA GLY A 153 5.77 2.42 9.31
C GLY A 153 5.81 0.91 9.07
N ARG A 154 6.15 0.15 10.11
CA ARG A 154 6.12 -1.32 10.05
C ARG A 154 4.70 -1.78 9.74
N ASN A 155 4.54 -2.48 8.61
CA ASN A 155 3.24 -2.94 8.09
C ASN A 155 2.17 -1.84 8.04
N THR A 156 2.57 -0.57 7.97
CA THR A 156 1.66 0.57 7.99
C THR A 156 1.82 1.35 6.69
N PHE A 157 0.69 1.60 6.04
CA PHE A 157 0.65 2.19 4.71
C PHE A 157 -0.33 3.35 4.68
N ARG A 158 -0.05 4.31 3.81
CA ARG A 158 -0.83 5.51 3.61
C ARG A 158 -1.35 5.56 2.19
N LEU A 159 -2.66 5.65 2.05
CA LEU A 159 -3.33 5.95 0.79
C LEU A 159 -3.86 7.38 0.87
N LYS A 160 -3.39 8.27 -0.02
CA LYS A 160 -3.68 9.71 0.07
C LYS A 160 -3.88 10.34 -1.31
N LEU A 161 -4.94 11.13 -1.45
CA LEU A 161 -5.19 12.00 -2.60
C LEU A 161 -4.28 13.24 -2.60
N PRO A 162 -3.92 13.78 -3.77
CA PRO A 162 -3.30 15.10 -3.84
C PRO A 162 -4.23 16.16 -3.25
N ARG A 163 -3.69 17.10 -2.47
CA ARG A 163 -4.49 18.18 -1.85
C ARG A 163 -5.12 19.09 -2.91
N VAL A 164 -4.37 19.38 -3.98
CA VAL A 164 -4.82 20.22 -5.09
C VAL A 164 -6.03 19.55 -5.76
N GLY A 165 -7.15 20.27 -5.82
CA GLY A 165 -8.42 19.80 -6.38
C GLY A 165 -9.29 18.98 -5.42
N ASN A 166 -8.83 18.75 -4.18
CA ASN A 166 -9.55 18.00 -3.14
C ASN A 166 -9.70 18.80 -1.84
N GLU A 167 -9.59 20.14 -1.91
CA GLU A 167 -9.57 21.04 -0.76
C GLU A 167 -10.88 21.02 0.04
N SER A 168 -11.98 20.61 -0.60
CA SER A 168 -13.31 20.56 0.02
C SER A 168 -13.61 19.25 0.78
N LEU A 169 -12.70 18.27 0.75
CA LEU A 169 -12.87 17.01 1.48
C LEU A 169 -12.48 17.19 2.94
N TYR A 170 -13.22 16.56 3.85
CA TYR A 170 -12.87 16.53 5.27
C TYR A 170 -11.62 15.66 5.51
N TRP A 171 -11.54 14.53 4.80
CA TRP A 171 -10.39 13.64 4.80
C TRP A 171 -9.77 13.53 3.41
N LEU A 172 -8.44 13.46 3.35
CA LEU A 172 -7.69 13.32 2.08
C LEU A 172 -7.22 11.88 1.82
N GLY A 173 -7.53 10.95 2.71
CA GLY A 173 -7.05 9.58 2.60
C GLY A 173 -7.19 8.82 3.91
N LEU A 174 -6.48 7.70 3.98
CA LEU A 174 -6.47 6.82 5.13
C LEU A 174 -5.10 6.17 5.32
N ASP A 175 -4.77 5.94 6.58
CA ASP A 175 -3.72 5.03 7.00
C ASP A 175 -4.32 3.65 7.27
N VAL A 176 -3.61 2.62 6.86
CA VAL A 176 -3.98 1.21 7.04
C VAL A 176 -2.81 0.44 7.63
N VAL A 177 -3.13 -0.60 8.40
CA VAL A 177 -2.16 -1.56 8.94
C VAL A 177 -2.45 -2.92 8.32
N PHE A 178 -1.40 -3.66 7.95
CA PHE A 178 -1.53 -5.06 7.61
C PHE A 178 -1.25 -5.93 8.85
N GLU A 179 -2.30 -6.51 9.42
CA GLU A 179 -2.28 -7.37 10.61
C GLU A 179 -3.23 -8.56 10.41
N ASP A 180 -2.88 -9.73 10.98
CA ASP A 180 -3.67 -10.96 10.84
C ASP A 180 -4.03 -11.31 9.39
N ASN A 181 -3.08 -11.10 8.48
CA ASN A 181 -3.22 -11.32 7.04
C ASN A 181 -4.32 -10.47 6.35
N ASN A 182 -4.76 -9.38 6.97
CA ASN A 182 -5.75 -8.46 6.43
C ASN A 182 -5.31 -7.00 6.61
N TYR A 183 -5.75 -6.13 5.71
CA TYR A 183 -5.69 -4.70 5.93
C TYR A 183 -6.77 -4.27 6.92
N LYS A 184 -6.37 -3.53 7.94
CA LYS A 184 -7.24 -2.89 8.93
C LYS A 184 -7.04 -1.38 8.92
N LEU A 185 -8.07 -0.64 9.27
CA LEU A 185 -8.05 0.81 9.38
C LEU A 185 -7.16 1.23 10.54
N ARG A 186 -6.15 2.05 10.25
CA ARG A 186 -5.45 2.83 11.28
C ARG A 186 -6.28 4.06 11.63
N TRP A 187 -6.41 4.97 10.67
CA TRP A 187 -7.31 6.13 10.78
C TRP A 187 -7.43 6.88 9.46
N PHE A 188 -8.38 7.81 9.37
CA PHE A 188 -8.49 8.74 8.25
C PHE A 188 -7.54 9.93 8.40
N LEU A 189 -7.10 10.49 7.27
CA LEU A 189 -6.16 11.60 7.22
C LEU A 189 -6.92 12.93 7.14
N PRO A 190 -6.87 13.79 8.16
CA PRO A 190 -7.53 15.09 8.11
C PRO A 190 -6.97 15.96 6.98
N ASN A 191 -7.86 16.75 6.37
CA ASN A 191 -7.47 17.82 5.48
C ASN A 191 -7.12 19.08 6.30
N SER A 192 -5.91 19.10 6.87
CA SER A 192 -5.32 20.26 7.54
C SER A 192 -4.18 20.84 6.70
#